data_AF-A0A9D8QVG3-F1
#
_entry.id   AF-A0A9D8QVG3-F1
#
_cell.length_a   1.000
_cell.length_b   1.000
_cell.length_c   1.000
_cell.angle_alpha   90.00
_cell.angle_beta   90.00
_cell.angle_gamma   90.00
#
_symmetry.space_group_name_H-M   'P 1'
#
loop_
_entity.id
_entity.type
_entity.pdbx_description
1 polymer ?
#
loop_
_entity_poly.entity_id
_entity_poly.type
_entity_poly.pdbx_seq_one_letter_code
_entity_poly.pdbx_strand_id
1 'polypeptide(L)'
;MPLTKAVKENRYEVAEFLIESGMRPDPEKDAELLYSALENKSMPMIQLLLPFFDLNRTGPDGRTVLFYPQLTKEEAECLIQNGAKADFADPNGTLPYQTATDPETSEYLKELYFELHPVTEYSLAAAGKKQQLDWSERFATTRVTISDLVPVECDPATGRFKIQFEDRTYETSARFITSFARKLKFSSNIFNYFTAEEVFDRVQQRNPDVAFKVTFDRQDGEILGVVDENKKLLPADIACNVFASDPRVQKIQYSKGVWEAEFQLDETFSVSGDSEYSRKIWVHYPVDGVSMPCVYLSVLRQVCSNGMVALVPGFRTDIEINDESGTHLSRLLRSYNNENGFMALESRLQTAQNTMASVNELLKFENLLTTQISDQASASQLQTRLEEMAGDPCARYETTSLNNIAPKKRSLLPVSCSVNDLFNFCSELTTHHENLISRVDAFNAALGGMLAQEFDLEEMYHNRQPARAFHLDDMDLTENIMRGSAVRRHNTVFQA
;
A
#
# COMPACT_ATOMS: atom_id res chain seq x y z
N MET A 1 -46.69 -22.68 14.40
CA MET A 1 -47.32 -23.11 13.13
C MET A 1 -47.34 -24.65 13.08
N PRO A 2 -48.30 -25.32 12.41
CA PRO A 2 -48.31 -26.78 12.30
C PRO A 2 -47.02 -27.36 11.70
N LEU A 3 -46.40 -26.67 10.74
CA LEU A 3 -45.09 -27.07 10.16
C LEU A 3 -43.97 -26.99 11.19
N THR A 4 -43.91 -25.93 11.99
CA THR A 4 -42.92 -25.83 13.08
C THR A 4 -42.95 -27.04 14.00
N LYS A 5 -44.15 -27.49 14.37
CA LYS A 5 -44.30 -28.65 15.24
C LYS A 5 -43.90 -29.95 14.54
N ALA A 6 -44.29 -30.11 13.26
CA ALA A 6 -43.91 -31.27 12.47
C ALA A 6 -42.38 -31.39 12.29
N VAL A 7 -41.69 -30.28 12.01
CA VAL A 7 -40.23 -30.23 11.87
C VAL A 7 -39.53 -30.50 13.20
N LYS A 8 -39.95 -29.85 14.30
CA LYS A 8 -39.36 -30.06 15.63
C LYS A 8 -39.52 -31.50 16.15
N GLU A 9 -40.62 -32.17 15.80
CA GLU A 9 -40.88 -33.57 16.13
C GLU A 9 -40.37 -34.56 15.07
N ASN A 10 -39.61 -34.09 14.06
CA ASN A 10 -39.07 -34.88 12.95
C ASN A 10 -40.11 -35.76 12.21
N ARG A 11 -41.33 -35.24 12.02
CA ARG A 11 -42.41 -35.91 11.28
C ARG A 11 -42.36 -35.52 9.81
N TYR A 12 -41.47 -36.15 9.05
CA TYR A 12 -41.22 -35.82 7.63
C TYR A 12 -42.51 -35.83 6.78
N GLU A 13 -43.29 -36.91 6.84
CA GLU A 13 -44.48 -37.08 6.00
C GLU A 13 -45.54 -36.02 6.29
N VAL A 14 -45.61 -35.56 7.54
CA VAL A 14 -46.52 -34.47 7.93
C VAL A 14 -46.00 -33.13 7.43
N ALA A 15 -44.69 -32.88 7.52
CA ALA A 15 -44.08 -31.65 7.02
C ALA A 15 -44.19 -31.53 5.49
N GLU A 16 -43.92 -32.62 4.77
CA GLU A 16 -44.05 -32.73 3.31
C GLU A 16 -45.49 -32.45 2.88
N PHE A 17 -46.46 -33.15 3.46
CA PHE A 17 -47.89 -32.93 3.18
C PHE A 17 -48.33 -31.48 3.41
N LEU A 18 -47.85 -30.85 4.48
CA LEU A 18 -48.17 -29.45 4.80
C LEU A 18 -47.58 -28.48 3.77
N ILE A 19 -46.36 -28.73 3.31
CA ILE A 19 -45.71 -27.92 2.25
C ILE A 19 -46.40 -28.15 0.91
N GLU A 20 -46.72 -29.38 0.54
CA GLU A 20 -47.49 -29.69 -0.67
C GLU A 20 -48.88 -29.04 -0.67
N SER A 21 -49.51 -28.95 0.51
CA SER A 21 -50.79 -28.26 0.73
C SER A 21 -50.70 -26.73 0.65
N GLY A 22 -49.52 -26.17 0.32
CA GLY A 22 -49.31 -24.74 0.09
C GLY A 22 -48.81 -23.96 1.32
N MET A 23 -48.53 -24.62 2.44
CA MET A 23 -47.91 -23.94 3.58
C MET A 23 -46.44 -23.65 3.27
N ARG A 24 -45.98 -22.43 3.55
CA ARG A 24 -44.61 -21.99 3.28
C ARG A 24 -44.01 -21.42 4.57
N PRO A 25 -42.79 -21.78 4.95
CA PRO A 25 -42.11 -21.14 6.06
C PRO A 25 -41.75 -19.69 5.69
N ASP A 26 -41.79 -18.80 6.67
CA ASP A 26 -41.33 -17.42 6.54
C ASP A 26 -39.79 -17.39 6.68
N PRO A 27 -39.03 -17.02 5.63
CA PRO A 27 -37.57 -17.06 5.66
C PRO A 27 -36.94 -16.21 6.77
N GLU A 28 -37.65 -15.17 7.26
CA GLU A 28 -37.14 -14.28 8.30
C GLU A 28 -37.44 -14.76 9.71
N LYS A 29 -38.59 -15.41 9.90
CA LYS A 29 -39.11 -15.78 11.23
C LYS A 29 -38.91 -17.25 11.57
N ASP A 30 -38.81 -18.09 10.56
CA ASP A 30 -38.80 -19.54 10.70
C ASP A 30 -37.42 -20.16 10.46
N ALA A 31 -36.33 -19.38 10.53
CA ALA A 31 -34.95 -19.89 10.39
C ALA A 31 -34.61 -21.00 11.40
N GLU A 32 -35.28 -21.04 12.56
CA GLU A 32 -35.18 -22.11 13.57
C GLU A 32 -35.57 -23.50 13.02
N LEU A 33 -36.37 -23.57 11.95
CA LEU A 33 -36.77 -24.85 11.34
C LEU A 33 -35.56 -25.58 10.75
N LEU A 34 -34.62 -24.86 10.15
CA LEU A 34 -33.42 -25.46 9.56
C LEU A 34 -32.51 -26.01 10.67
N TYR A 35 -32.34 -25.27 11.77
CA TYR A 35 -31.60 -25.75 12.95
C TYR A 35 -32.27 -26.96 13.62
N SER A 36 -33.61 -26.98 13.68
CA SER A 36 -34.36 -28.12 14.21
C SER A 36 -34.21 -29.37 13.34
N ALA A 37 -34.08 -29.21 12.02
CA ALA A 37 -33.85 -30.31 11.10
C ALA A 37 -32.42 -30.87 11.21
N LEU A 38 -31.41 -30.00 11.38
CA LEU A 38 -30.02 -30.35 11.66
C LEU A 38 -29.86 -31.06 13.02
N GLU A 39 -30.51 -30.55 14.07
CA GLU A 39 -30.48 -31.17 15.40
C GLU A 39 -31.05 -32.60 15.37
N ASN A 40 -32.11 -32.82 14.58
CA ASN A 40 -32.71 -34.12 14.37
C ASN A 40 -31.93 -35.03 13.39
N LYS A 41 -30.85 -34.53 12.76
CA LYS A 41 -30.03 -35.22 11.76
C LYS A 41 -30.85 -35.82 10.61
N SER A 42 -31.89 -35.10 10.20
CA SER A 42 -32.89 -35.59 9.26
C SER A 42 -32.64 -35.01 7.87
N MET A 43 -31.83 -35.70 7.07
CA MET A 43 -31.52 -35.30 5.68
C MET A 43 -32.76 -35.04 4.82
N PRO A 44 -33.82 -35.89 4.84
CA PRO A 44 -35.04 -35.61 4.09
C PRO A 44 -35.70 -34.29 4.52
N MET A 45 -35.74 -34.01 5.83
CA MET A 45 -36.31 -32.77 6.37
C MET A 45 -35.48 -31.56 5.97
N ILE A 46 -34.14 -31.66 6.01
CA ILE A 46 -33.23 -30.60 5.55
C ILE A 46 -33.54 -30.28 4.08
N GLN A 47 -33.48 -31.27 3.20
CA GLN A 47 -33.74 -31.10 1.76
C GLN A 47 -35.11 -30.51 1.45
N LEU A 48 -36.15 -30.90 2.21
CA LEU A 48 -37.49 -30.35 2.07
C LEU A 48 -37.56 -28.84 2.40
N LEU A 49 -36.74 -28.37 3.35
CA LEU A 49 -36.76 -27.00 3.84
C LEU A 49 -35.83 -26.05 3.07
N LEU A 50 -34.69 -26.54 2.56
CA LEU A 50 -33.66 -25.72 1.91
C LEU A 50 -34.18 -24.72 0.86
N PRO A 51 -35.13 -25.07 -0.03
CA PRO A 51 -35.61 -24.15 -1.06
C PRO A 51 -36.25 -22.86 -0.55
N PHE A 52 -36.58 -22.78 0.75
CA PHE A 52 -37.26 -21.63 1.35
C PHE A 52 -36.34 -20.70 2.14
N PHE A 53 -35.06 -21.04 2.33
CA PHE A 53 -34.16 -20.27 3.18
C PHE A 53 -32.92 -19.77 2.43
N ASP A 54 -32.47 -18.55 2.77
CA ASP A 54 -31.17 -18.05 2.33
C ASP A 54 -30.09 -18.54 3.30
N LEU A 55 -29.27 -19.49 2.83
CA LEU A 55 -28.22 -20.14 3.61
C LEU A 55 -27.04 -19.20 3.96
N ASN A 56 -26.94 -18.08 3.25
CA ASN A 56 -25.87 -17.10 3.41
C ASN A 56 -26.28 -15.91 4.29
N ARG A 57 -27.55 -15.86 4.71
CA ARG A 57 -28.03 -14.86 5.67
C ARG A 57 -27.42 -15.13 7.03
N THR A 58 -26.91 -14.08 7.66
CA THR A 58 -26.33 -14.16 9.00
C THR A 58 -27.39 -14.00 10.08
N GLY A 59 -27.23 -14.75 11.17
CA GLY A 59 -28.02 -14.59 12.40
C GLY A 59 -27.65 -13.32 13.17
N PRO A 60 -28.31 -13.07 14.32
CA PRO A 60 -27.98 -11.93 15.20
C PRO A 60 -26.53 -11.90 15.70
N ASP A 61 -25.86 -13.06 15.71
CA ASP A 61 -24.45 -13.25 16.07
C ASP A 61 -23.51 -13.12 14.86
N GLY A 62 -24.03 -12.78 13.68
CA GLY A 62 -23.28 -12.63 12.44
C GLY A 62 -22.85 -13.96 11.81
N ARG A 63 -23.39 -15.11 12.24
CA ARG A 63 -23.00 -16.44 11.75
C ARG A 63 -24.01 -16.99 10.74
N THR A 64 -23.50 -17.73 9.76
CA THR A 64 -24.33 -18.49 8.80
C THR A 64 -24.68 -19.87 9.33
N VAL A 65 -25.56 -20.59 8.64
CA VAL A 65 -25.96 -21.97 9.02
C VAL A 65 -24.77 -22.95 9.08
N LEU A 66 -23.68 -22.68 8.33
CA LEU A 66 -22.47 -23.50 8.35
C LEU A 66 -21.69 -23.44 9.68
N PHE A 67 -21.98 -22.48 10.56
CA PHE A 67 -21.42 -22.42 11.91
C PHE A 67 -22.14 -23.33 12.92
N TYR A 68 -23.10 -24.15 12.47
CA TYR A 68 -23.80 -25.06 13.37
C TYR A 68 -22.80 -26.03 14.04
N PRO A 69 -22.67 -26.04 15.38
CA PRO A 69 -21.54 -26.72 16.04
C PRO A 69 -21.46 -28.24 15.82
N GLN A 70 -22.60 -28.87 15.55
CA GLN A 70 -22.75 -30.33 15.44
C GLN A 70 -23.02 -30.77 14.00
N LEU A 71 -22.70 -29.90 13.03
CA LEU A 71 -22.87 -30.17 11.61
C LEU A 71 -22.03 -31.38 11.19
N THR A 72 -22.64 -32.34 10.50
CA THR A 72 -21.91 -33.46 9.88
C THR A 72 -21.47 -33.13 8.46
N LYS A 73 -20.56 -33.94 7.90
CA LYS A 73 -20.04 -33.74 6.56
C LYS A 73 -21.15 -33.80 5.52
N GLU A 74 -22.07 -34.77 5.65
CA GLU A 74 -23.20 -34.95 4.75
C GLU A 74 -24.16 -33.76 4.77
N GLU A 75 -24.39 -33.18 5.95
CA GLU A 75 -25.22 -31.98 6.11
C GLU A 75 -24.53 -30.76 5.50
N ALA A 76 -23.22 -30.60 5.74
CA ALA A 76 -22.41 -29.55 5.14
C ALA A 76 -22.41 -29.64 3.61
N GLU A 77 -22.15 -30.81 3.03
CA GLU A 77 -22.22 -31.07 1.59
C GLU A 77 -23.57 -30.67 1.00
N CYS A 78 -24.67 -31.06 1.66
CA CYS A 78 -26.01 -30.72 1.22
C CYS A 78 -26.27 -29.21 1.24
N LEU A 79 -25.82 -28.50 2.29
CA LEU A 79 -25.93 -27.04 2.38
C LEU A 79 -25.13 -26.35 1.27
N ILE A 80 -23.88 -26.78 1.05
CA ILE A 80 -23.00 -26.24 0.00
C ILE A 80 -23.61 -26.44 -1.39
N GLN A 81 -24.11 -27.66 -1.70
CA GLN A 81 -24.76 -27.96 -2.98
C GLN A 81 -26.00 -27.10 -3.24
N ASN A 82 -26.65 -26.61 -2.17
CA ASN A 82 -27.81 -25.72 -2.24
C ASN A 82 -27.43 -24.23 -2.12
N GLY A 83 -26.14 -23.89 -2.25
CA GLY A 83 -25.67 -22.51 -2.40
C GLY A 83 -25.15 -21.86 -1.11
N ALA A 84 -24.94 -22.61 -0.03
CA ALA A 84 -24.22 -22.09 1.14
C ALA A 84 -22.75 -21.81 0.79
N LYS A 85 -22.21 -20.70 1.30
CA LYS A 85 -20.83 -20.28 1.04
C LYS A 85 -19.92 -20.59 2.22
N ALA A 86 -18.88 -21.39 2.00
CA ALA A 86 -17.92 -21.80 3.04
C ALA A 86 -16.93 -20.68 3.45
N ASP A 87 -16.84 -19.59 2.67
CA ASP A 87 -15.93 -18.46 2.89
C ASP A 87 -16.53 -17.31 3.73
N PHE A 88 -17.78 -17.45 4.16
CA PHE A 88 -18.45 -16.45 5.00
C PHE A 88 -17.96 -16.51 6.44
N ALA A 89 -17.15 -15.54 6.84
CA ALA A 89 -16.63 -15.40 8.19
C ALA A 89 -17.62 -14.73 9.14
N ASP A 90 -17.56 -15.08 10.43
CA ASP A 90 -18.28 -14.38 11.49
C ASP A 90 -17.68 -12.97 11.76
N PRO A 91 -18.31 -12.10 12.58
CA PRO A 91 -17.79 -10.76 12.86
C PRO A 91 -16.39 -10.70 13.45
N ASN A 92 -15.86 -11.82 13.98
CA ASN A 92 -14.50 -11.93 14.50
C ASN A 92 -13.51 -12.46 13.45
N GLY A 93 -13.96 -12.69 12.22
CA GLY A 93 -13.15 -13.26 11.13
C GLY A 93 -12.96 -14.79 11.25
N THR A 94 -13.75 -15.47 12.08
CA THR A 94 -13.70 -16.92 12.23
C THR A 94 -14.43 -17.57 11.07
N LEU A 95 -13.87 -18.61 10.46
CA LEU A 95 -14.49 -19.35 9.35
C LEU A 95 -15.21 -20.62 9.83
N PRO A 96 -16.23 -21.11 9.11
CA PRO A 96 -17.00 -22.29 9.52
C PRO A 96 -16.16 -23.52 9.87
N TYR A 97 -15.11 -23.81 9.09
CA TYR A 97 -14.23 -24.97 9.31
C TYR A 97 -13.47 -24.91 10.65
N GLN A 98 -13.29 -23.72 11.23
CA GLN A 98 -12.58 -23.51 12.49
C GLN A 98 -13.47 -23.79 13.72
N THR A 99 -14.79 -23.80 13.52
CA THR A 99 -15.78 -24.02 14.58
C THR A 99 -16.43 -25.40 14.51
N ALA A 100 -16.24 -26.13 13.42
CA ALA A 100 -16.76 -27.48 13.26
C ALA A 100 -16.18 -28.43 14.32
N THR A 101 -17.06 -29.11 15.06
CA THR A 101 -16.63 -30.08 16.10
C THR A 101 -16.20 -31.41 15.49
N ASP A 102 -16.79 -31.77 14.36
CA ASP A 102 -16.48 -33.00 13.64
C ASP A 102 -15.24 -32.83 12.74
N PRO A 103 -14.19 -33.67 12.88
CA PRO A 103 -12.96 -33.56 12.09
C PRO A 103 -13.18 -33.70 10.58
N GLU A 104 -14.06 -34.61 10.14
CA GLU A 104 -14.32 -34.85 8.71
C GLU A 104 -15.03 -33.65 8.07
N THR A 105 -15.97 -33.04 8.80
CA THR A 105 -16.66 -31.80 8.39
C THR A 105 -15.70 -30.62 8.36
N SER A 106 -14.83 -30.47 9.36
CA SER A 106 -13.80 -29.42 9.40
C SER A 106 -12.84 -29.55 8.22
N GLU A 107 -12.35 -30.75 7.94
CA GLU A 107 -11.47 -31.03 6.80
C GLU A 107 -12.16 -30.73 5.47
N TYR A 108 -13.39 -31.21 5.26
CA TYR A 108 -14.19 -30.93 4.06
C TYR A 108 -14.39 -29.43 3.82
N LEU A 109 -14.83 -28.67 4.83
CA LEU A 109 -15.04 -27.23 4.71
C LEU A 109 -13.74 -26.46 4.51
N LYS A 110 -12.63 -26.96 5.08
CA LYS A 110 -11.28 -26.40 4.91
C LYS A 110 -10.76 -26.65 3.49
N GLU A 111 -10.95 -27.84 2.94
CA GLU A 111 -10.63 -28.17 1.54
C GLU A 111 -11.41 -27.25 0.60
N LEU A 112 -12.72 -27.13 0.77
CA LEU A 112 -13.57 -26.29 -0.06
C LEU A 112 -13.18 -24.80 0.04
N TYR A 113 -12.87 -24.33 1.26
CA TYR A 113 -12.33 -22.99 1.46
C TYR A 113 -11.02 -22.81 0.68
N PHE A 114 -10.12 -23.80 0.67
CA PHE A 114 -8.90 -23.73 -0.12
C PHE A 114 -9.10 -23.98 -1.60
N GLU A 115 -10.17 -24.64 -2.07
CA GLU A 115 -10.50 -24.68 -3.49
C GLU A 115 -11.00 -23.31 -3.99
N LEU A 116 -11.80 -22.63 -3.18
CA LEU A 116 -12.28 -21.26 -3.43
C LEU A 116 -11.16 -20.22 -3.25
N HIS A 117 -10.21 -20.51 -2.37
CA HIS A 117 -9.04 -19.69 -2.07
C HIS A 117 -7.77 -20.53 -2.15
N PRO A 118 -7.35 -20.95 -3.38
CA PRO A 118 -6.21 -21.83 -3.59
C PRO A 118 -5.00 -21.39 -2.78
N VAL A 119 -4.68 -22.14 -1.72
CA VAL A 119 -3.34 -22.13 -1.15
C VAL A 119 -2.48 -22.79 -2.19
N THR A 120 -1.90 -21.95 -3.03
CA THR A 120 -0.88 -22.37 -3.96
C THR A 120 0.33 -22.76 -3.11
N GLU A 121 0.42 -24.04 -2.72
CA GLU A 121 1.71 -24.65 -2.46
C GLU A 121 2.48 -24.63 -3.78
N TYR A 122 3.18 -23.53 -4.03
CA TYR A 122 4.15 -23.49 -5.09
C TYR A 122 5.30 -24.42 -4.70
N SER A 123 5.31 -25.60 -5.33
CA SER A 123 6.54 -26.34 -5.57
C SER A 123 7.58 -25.37 -6.13
N LEU A 124 8.72 -25.28 -5.44
CA LEU A 124 9.91 -24.47 -5.77
C LEU A 124 10.51 -24.73 -7.17
N ALA A 125 9.84 -25.47 -8.04
CA ALA A 125 10.39 -25.99 -9.29
C ALA A 125 10.03 -25.21 -10.56
N ALA A 126 9.14 -24.21 -10.53
CA ALA A 126 8.70 -23.51 -11.75
C ALA A 126 8.87 -21.97 -11.72
N ALA A 127 9.53 -21.42 -10.72
CA ALA A 127 10.06 -20.06 -10.80
C ALA A 127 11.49 -20.15 -11.36
N GLY A 128 11.67 -19.81 -12.63
CA GLY A 128 13.01 -19.65 -13.20
C GLY A 128 13.81 -18.70 -12.32
N LYS A 129 14.79 -19.24 -11.56
CA LYS A 129 15.75 -18.53 -10.70
C LYS A 129 15.31 -17.13 -10.27
N LYS A 130 14.16 -16.99 -9.59
CA LYS A 130 13.95 -15.83 -8.73
C LYS A 130 14.75 -16.10 -7.47
N GLN A 131 15.87 -15.40 -7.38
CA GLN A 131 16.76 -15.38 -6.22
C GLN A 131 15.88 -15.27 -4.96
N GLN A 132 15.83 -16.33 -4.17
CA GLN A 132 15.27 -16.28 -2.82
C GLN A 132 16.11 -15.24 -2.09
N LEU A 133 15.58 -14.02 -1.97
CA LEU A 133 16.26 -12.92 -1.32
C LEU A 133 16.22 -13.22 0.18
N ASP A 134 17.27 -13.86 0.67
CA ASP A 134 17.45 -14.09 2.09
C ASP A 134 17.84 -12.77 2.76
N TRP A 135 16.83 -12.01 3.17
CA TRP A 135 16.98 -10.73 3.87
C TRP A 135 17.24 -10.89 5.37
N SER A 136 17.20 -12.12 5.90
CA SER A 136 17.32 -12.39 7.33
C SER A 136 18.68 -11.97 7.90
N GLU A 137 19.72 -12.02 7.06
CA GLU A 137 21.08 -11.62 7.46
C GLU A 137 21.35 -10.11 7.28
N ARG A 138 20.50 -9.40 6.52
CA ARG A 138 20.68 -7.98 6.20
C ARG A 138 20.35 -7.09 7.40
N PHE A 139 19.17 -7.27 7.98
CA PHE A 139 18.67 -6.39 9.04
C PHE A 139 18.84 -7.04 10.41
N ALA A 140 19.54 -6.35 11.30
CA ALA A 140 19.67 -6.77 12.68
C ALA A 140 19.00 -5.74 13.58
N THR A 141 17.96 -6.16 14.30
CA THR A 141 17.33 -5.35 15.35
C THR A 141 17.76 -5.87 16.71
N THR A 142 18.45 -5.04 17.48
CA THR A 142 18.97 -5.43 18.79
C THR A 142 18.67 -4.40 19.85
N ARG A 143 18.63 -4.86 21.10
CA ARG A 143 18.49 -4.01 22.28
C ARG A 143 19.84 -3.38 22.60
N VAL A 144 19.89 -2.06 22.67
CA VAL A 144 21.11 -1.29 22.97
C VAL A 144 20.84 -0.24 24.04
N THR A 145 21.87 0.07 24.80
CA THR A 145 21.95 1.23 25.69
C THR A 145 22.77 2.34 25.04
N ILE A 146 22.76 3.55 25.61
CA ILE A 146 23.57 4.65 25.09
C ILE A 146 25.07 4.32 25.12
N SER A 147 25.53 3.62 26.17
CA SER A 147 26.95 3.21 26.29
C SER A 147 27.42 2.25 25.21
N ASP A 148 26.50 1.52 24.57
CA ASP A 148 26.86 0.57 23.52
C ASP A 148 27.09 1.27 22.17
N LEU A 149 26.57 2.50 22.00
CA LEU A 149 26.65 3.28 20.77
C LEU A 149 27.80 4.28 20.89
N VAL A 150 28.98 3.93 20.36
CA VAL A 150 30.16 4.79 20.45
C VAL A 150 30.25 5.65 19.18
N PRO A 151 30.08 6.98 19.28
CA PRO A 151 30.28 7.86 18.13
C PRO A 151 31.76 7.88 17.72
N VAL A 152 32.02 7.71 16.43
CA VAL A 152 33.36 7.71 15.81
C VAL A 152 33.35 8.52 14.52
N GLU A 153 34.53 8.90 14.03
CA GLU A 153 34.68 9.69 12.79
C GLU A 153 33.79 10.95 12.77
N CYS A 154 33.79 11.68 13.89
CA CYS A 154 32.98 12.89 14.05
C CYS A 154 33.55 14.05 13.23
N ASP A 155 32.80 14.54 12.24
CA ASP A 155 33.12 15.75 11.47
C ASP A 155 32.43 16.98 12.09
N PRO A 156 33.19 17.90 12.73
CA PRO A 156 32.63 19.08 13.37
C PRO A 156 32.02 20.09 12.37
N ALA A 157 32.46 20.08 11.11
CA ALA A 157 32.01 21.04 10.11
C ALA A 157 30.64 20.68 9.52
N THR A 158 30.38 19.38 9.34
CA THR A 158 29.12 18.88 8.76
C THR A 158 28.16 18.32 9.81
N GLY A 159 28.62 18.12 11.05
CA GLY A 159 27.85 17.45 12.11
C GLY A 159 27.61 15.96 11.85
N ARG A 160 28.29 15.38 10.84
CA ARG A 160 28.19 13.96 10.49
C ARG A 160 29.12 13.14 11.37
N PHE A 161 28.69 11.94 11.68
CA PHE A 161 29.47 10.99 12.47
C PHE A 161 29.01 9.57 12.14
N LYS A 162 29.80 8.60 12.56
CA LYS A 162 29.47 7.18 12.49
C LYS A 162 29.25 6.64 13.90
N ILE A 163 28.60 5.48 13.98
CA ILE A 163 28.45 4.74 15.22
C ILE A 163 29.24 3.44 15.12
N GLN A 164 30.17 3.25 16.06
CA GLN A 164 30.75 1.95 16.33
C GLN A 164 29.81 1.19 17.28
N PHE A 165 29.44 -0.02 16.88
CA PHE A 165 28.64 -0.95 17.67
C PHE A 165 29.20 -2.36 17.45
N GLU A 166 29.53 -3.04 18.54
CA GLU A 166 30.34 -4.27 18.51
C GLU A 166 31.65 -4.05 17.72
N ASP A 167 31.95 -4.91 16.73
CA ASP A 167 33.15 -4.83 15.90
C ASP A 167 32.90 -4.17 14.54
N ARG A 168 31.81 -3.40 14.39
CA ARG A 168 31.42 -2.77 13.12
C ARG A 168 31.16 -1.27 13.29
N THR A 169 31.41 -0.54 12.21
CA THR A 169 31.14 0.90 12.12
C THR A 169 30.01 1.12 11.13
N TYR A 170 29.04 1.95 11.51
CA TYR A 170 27.83 2.23 10.74
C TYR A 170 27.68 3.73 10.46
N GLU A 171 27.28 4.08 9.24
CA GLU A 171 26.90 5.43 8.84
C GLU A 171 25.54 5.82 9.44
N THR A 172 25.42 7.04 9.97
CA THR A 172 24.16 7.50 10.56
C THR A 172 23.15 7.93 9.50
N SER A 173 22.02 7.23 9.43
CA SER A 173 20.91 7.66 8.57
C SER A 173 20.13 8.84 9.18
N ALA A 174 19.43 9.60 8.34
CA ALA A 174 18.54 10.66 8.80
C ALA A 174 17.39 10.14 9.69
N ARG A 175 16.95 8.90 9.46
CA ARG A 175 15.93 8.21 10.27
C ARG A 175 16.45 7.95 11.68
N PHE A 176 17.71 7.57 11.82
CA PHE A 176 18.34 7.30 13.10
C PHE A 176 18.44 8.59 13.91
N ILE A 177 19.05 9.64 13.33
CA ILE A 177 19.20 10.94 13.99
C ILE A 177 17.86 11.50 14.45
N THR A 178 16.84 11.45 13.59
CA THR A 178 15.51 11.98 13.90
C THR A 178 14.81 11.16 14.99
N SER A 179 14.85 9.83 14.90
CA SER A 179 14.21 8.95 15.89
C SER A 179 14.91 8.99 17.25
N PHE A 180 16.25 9.01 17.27
CA PHE A 180 17.07 9.13 18.46
C PHE A 180 16.82 10.45 19.19
N ALA A 181 16.87 11.58 18.47
CA ALA A 181 16.60 12.90 19.01
C ALA A 181 15.16 13.01 19.57
N ARG A 182 14.16 12.50 18.83
CA ARG A 182 12.77 12.43 19.28
C ARG A 182 12.62 11.63 20.57
N LYS A 183 13.26 10.46 20.63
CA LYS A 183 13.15 9.54 21.76
C LYS A 183 13.77 10.13 23.03
N LEU A 184 14.88 10.85 22.89
CA LEU A 184 15.59 11.52 23.98
C LEU A 184 15.14 12.97 24.22
N LYS A 185 14.13 13.44 23.48
CA LYS A 185 13.50 14.77 23.63
C LYS A 185 14.47 15.94 23.43
N PHE A 186 15.34 15.85 22.42
CA PHE A 186 16.18 16.97 21.99
C PHE A 186 16.05 17.21 20.47
N SER A 187 16.58 18.33 19.98
CA SER A 187 16.56 18.68 18.55
C SER A 187 17.75 18.08 17.81
N SER A 188 17.51 17.46 16.65
CA SER A 188 18.58 16.92 15.78
C SER A 188 19.62 17.97 15.38
N ASN A 189 19.28 19.27 15.39
CA ASN A 189 20.21 20.35 15.10
C ASN A 189 21.34 20.49 16.13
N ILE A 190 21.26 19.80 17.27
CA ILE A 190 22.30 19.85 18.32
C ILE A 190 23.67 19.40 17.81
N PHE A 191 23.71 18.49 16.84
CA PHE A 191 24.93 17.98 16.22
C PHE A 191 25.63 19.00 15.32
N ASN A 192 24.98 20.13 15.01
CA ASN A 192 25.63 21.26 14.33
C ASN A 192 26.43 22.16 15.30
N TYR A 193 26.22 22.00 16.61
CA TYR A 193 26.81 22.86 17.65
C TYR A 193 27.78 22.12 18.57
N PHE A 194 27.56 20.82 18.78
CA PHE A 194 28.35 19.97 19.68
C PHE A 194 28.78 18.72 18.93
N THR A 195 29.94 18.17 19.29
CA THR A 195 30.42 16.91 18.73
C THR A 195 29.50 15.77 19.15
N ALA A 196 29.42 14.71 18.33
CA ALA A 196 28.58 13.57 18.67
C ALA A 196 29.03 12.90 19.97
N GLU A 197 30.34 12.79 20.22
CA GLU A 197 30.91 12.34 21.50
C GLU A 197 30.34 13.11 22.69
N GLU A 198 30.38 14.44 22.65
CA GLU A 198 29.86 15.27 23.74
C GLU A 198 28.34 15.11 23.92
N VAL A 199 27.59 14.99 22.83
CA VAL A 199 26.15 14.78 22.89
C VAL A 199 25.83 13.43 23.53
N PHE A 200 26.50 12.36 23.13
CA PHE A 200 26.29 11.02 23.67
C PHE A 200 26.69 10.93 25.14
N ASP A 201 27.82 11.52 25.54
CA ASP A 201 28.25 11.59 26.94
C ASP A 201 27.21 12.29 27.82
N ARG A 202 26.71 13.45 27.37
CA ARG A 202 25.68 14.21 28.11
C ARG A 202 24.36 13.46 28.19
N VAL A 203 23.97 12.78 27.11
CA VAL A 203 22.77 11.94 27.09
C VAL A 203 22.92 10.78 28.07
N GLN A 204 24.06 10.10 28.09
CA GLN A 204 24.35 8.99 29.00
C GLN A 204 24.33 9.44 30.46
N GLN A 205 24.96 10.56 30.78
CA GLN A 205 24.96 11.12 32.16
C GLN A 205 23.54 11.44 32.65
N ARG A 206 22.67 11.93 31.76
CA ARG A 206 21.30 12.29 32.12
C ARG A 206 20.35 11.10 32.15
N ASN A 207 20.61 10.08 31.33
CA ASN A 207 19.74 8.95 31.08
C ASN A 207 20.52 7.60 31.05
N PRO A 208 21.17 7.21 32.17
CA PRO A 208 22.10 6.07 32.17
C PRO A 208 21.44 4.72 31.90
N ASP A 209 20.19 4.55 32.34
CA ASP A 209 19.48 3.26 32.27
C ASP A 209 18.58 3.14 31.04
N VAL A 210 18.62 4.11 30.12
CA VAL A 210 17.71 4.09 28.96
C VAL A 210 18.22 3.13 27.90
N ALA A 211 17.39 2.13 27.60
CA ALA A 211 17.58 1.19 26.52
C ALA A 211 16.59 1.43 25.38
N PHE A 212 16.98 1.01 24.18
CA PHE A 212 16.20 1.10 22.96
C PHE A 212 16.35 -0.17 22.14
N LYS A 213 15.46 -0.36 21.18
CA LYS A 213 15.74 -1.23 20.03
C LYS A 213 16.28 -0.38 18.89
N VAL A 214 17.38 -0.84 18.31
CA VAL A 214 18.02 -0.21 17.16
C VAL A 214 18.13 -1.21 16.03
N THR A 215 17.75 -0.76 14.83
CA THR A 215 17.86 -1.56 13.61
C THR A 215 19.06 -1.12 12.79
N PHE A 216 19.88 -2.09 12.42
CA PHE A 216 21.10 -1.95 11.62
C PHE A 216 20.89 -2.60 10.25
N ASP A 217 21.27 -1.90 9.19
CA ASP A 217 21.45 -2.46 7.85
C ASP A 217 22.90 -2.90 7.69
N ARG A 218 23.14 -4.21 7.84
CA ARG A 218 24.48 -4.80 7.78
C ARG A 218 25.06 -4.80 6.37
N GLN A 219 24.22 -4.70 5.34
CA GLN A 219 24.66 -4.73 3.95
C GLN A 219 25.12 -3.35 3.50
N ASP A 220 24.32 -2.32 3.77
CA ASP A 220 24.66 -0.93 3.40
C ASP A 220 25.55 -0.26 4.45
N GLY A 221 25.74 -0.90 5.62
CA GLY A 221 26.57 -0.38 6.70
C GLY A 221 25.95 0.85 7.35
N GLU A 222 24.62 0.90 7.45
CA GLU A 222 23.89 2.04 8.01
C GLU A 222 23.17 1.69 9.31
N ILE A 223 23.12 2.65 10.24
CA ILE A 223 22.21 2.60 11.39
C ILE A 223 20.90 3.30 11.02
N LEU A 224 19.78 2.57 11.09
CA LEU A 224 18.50 3.00 10.52
C LEU A 224 17.65 3.78 11.51
N GLY A 225 17.24 3.19 12.63
CA GLY A 225 16.21 3.80 13.46
C GLY A 225 16.20 3.29 14.89
N VAL A 226 15.66 4.12 15.79
CA VAL A 226 15.55 3.86 17.22
C VAL A 226 14.08 3.82 17.64
N VAL A 227 13.67 2.76 18.33
CA VAL A 227 12.33 2.63 18.91
C VAL A 227 12.37 2.22 20.38
N ASP A 228 11.21 2.26 21.05
CA ASP A 228 11.08 1.78 22.41
C ASP A 228 11.56 0.33 22.56
N GLU A 229 12.26 0.05 23.66
CA GLU A 229 12.73 -1.30 24.01
C GLU A 229 11.62 -2.37 23.90
N ASN A 230 10.42 -2.02 24.36
CA ASN A 230 9.27 -2.93 24.38
C ASN A 230 8.41 -2.87 23.12
N LYS A 231 8.78 -2.08 22.11
CA LYS A 231 8.00 -2.03 20.87
C LYS A 231 8.09 -3.39 20.17
N LYS A 232 6.91 -3.96 19.87
CA LYS A 232 6.81 -5.14 19.01
C LYS A 232 7.12 -4.71 17.58
N LEU A 233 8.01 -5.43 16.95
CA LEU A 233 8.43 -5.20 15.58
C LEU A 233 8.29 -6.52 14.84
N LEU A 234 7.60 -6.48 13.70
CA LEU A 234 7.62 -7.61 12.79
C LEU A 234 9.01 -7.64 12.12
N PRO A 235 9.75 -8.76 12.23
CA PRO A 235 11.03 -8.91 11.57
C PRO A 235 10.94 -8.61 10.07
N ALA A 236 11.98 -7.96 9.55
CA ALA A 236 11.98 -7.54 8.15
C ALA A 236 11.82 -8.77 7.25
N ASP A 237 12.66 -9.80 7.36
CA ASP A 237 12.55 -11.03 6.57
C ASP A 237 11.12 -11.58 6.48
N ILE A 238 10.39 -11.63 7.62
CA ILE A 238 8.99 -12.06 7.65
C ILE A 238 8.09 -11.11 6.86
N ALA A 239 8.21 -9.79 7.05
CA ALA A 239 7.41 -8.82 6.31
C ALA A 239 7.64 -8.89 4.79
N CYS A 240 8.89 -9.06 4.32
CA CYS A 240 9.16 -9.23 2.88
C CYS A 240 8.63 -10.56 2.37
N ASN A 241 8.71 -11.63 3.16
CA ASN A 241 8.13 -12.91 2.78
C ASN A 241 6.60 -12.80 2.62
N VAL A 242 5.93 -12.04 3.49
CA VAL A 242 4.49 -11.74 3.34
C VAL A 242 4.22 -11.05 2.01
N PHE A 243 4.98 -10.02 1.65
CA PHE A 243 4.81 -9.33 0.36
C PHE A 243 5.11 -10.27 -0.81
N ALA A 244 6.26 -10.94 -0.81
CA ALA A 244 6.69 -11.81 -1.89
C ALA A 244 5.77 -13.02 -2.10
N SER A 245 5.02 -13.42 -1.07
CA SER A 245 4.03 -14.50 -1.14
C SER A 245 2.68 -14.08 -1.72
N ASP A 246 2.41 -12.78 -1.85
CA ASP A 246 1.14 -12.29 -2.39
C ASP A 246 1.19 -12.25 -3.93
N PRO A 247 0.29 -12.96 -4.64
CA PRO A 247 0.31 -13.05 -6.10
C PRO A 247 0.04 -11.71 -6.80
N ARG A 248 -0.53 -10.73 -6.10
CA ARG A 248 -0.83 -9.40 -6.65
C ARG A 248 0.39 -8.51 -6.73
N VAL A 249 1.49 -8.86 -6.05
CA VAL A 249 2.70 -8.04 -6.03
C VAL A 249 3.34 -7.97 -7.41
N GLN A 250 3.54 -6.75 -7.88
CA GLN A 250 4.21 -6.45 -9.15
C GLN A 250 5.68 -6.07 -8.93
N LYS A 251 5.95 -5.33 -7.85
CA LYS A 251 7.27 -4.74 -7.57
C LYS A 251 7.53 -4.74 -6.07
N ILE A 252 8.76 -5.07 -5.67
CA ILE A 252 9.26 -4.85 -4.30
C ILE A 252 10.59 -4.11 -4.41
N GLN A 253 10.73 -3.02 -3.66
CA GLN A 253 11.92 -2.19 -3.63
C GLN A 253 12.32 -1.90 -2.18
N TYR A 254 13.60 -1.62 -1.97
CA TYR A 254 14.13 -1.14 -0.69
C TYR A 254 14.85 0.17 -0.91
N SER A 255 14.58 1.14 -0.05
CA SER A 255 15.31 2.41 -0.01
C SER A 255 15.33 2.96 1.41
N LYS A 256 16.55 3.21 1.94
CA LYS A 256 16.77 3.99 3.17
C LYS A 256 15.93 3.53 4.37
N GLY A 257 15.91 2.23 4.66
CA GLY A 257 15.17 1.67 5.80
C GLY A 257 13.66 1.49 5.59
N VAL A 258 13.17 1.61 4.35
CA VAL A 258 11.77 1.36 4.01
C VAL A 258 11.70 0.39 2.84
N TRP A 259 10.85 -0.62 2.98
CA TRP A 259 10.40 -1.43 1.86
C TRP A 259 9.13 -0.87 1.25
N GLU A 260 9.08 -0.94 -0.06
CA GLU A 260 7.98 -0.45 -0.86
C GLU A 260 7.53 -1.60 -1.75
N ALA A 261 6.29 -2.03 -1.58
CA ALA A 261 5.71 -3.11 -2.36
C ALA A 261 4.46 -2.62 -3.10
N GLU A 262 4.46 -2.79 -4.41
CA GLU A 262 3.36 -2.43 -5.30
C GLU A 262 2.48 -3.66 -5.55
N PHE A 263 1.19 -3.52 -5.30
CA PHE A 263 0.18 -4.57 -5.54
C PHE A 263 -0.81 -4.10 -6.58
N GLN A 264 -1.15 -4.99 -7.51
CA GLN A 264 -2.23 -4.82 -8.47
C GLN A 264 -3.54 -5.29 -7.85
N LEU A 265 -4.59 -4.48 -7.91
CA LEU A 265 -5.95 -4.90 -7.57
C LEU A 265 -6.70 -5.27 -8.86
N ASP A 266 -7.69 -6.16 -8.74
CA ASP A 266 -8.43 -6.71 -9.89
C ASP A 266 -9.46 -5.75 -10.49
N GLU A 267 -9.70 -4.62 -9.81
CA GLU A 267 -10.72 -3.65 -10.17
C GLU A 267 -10.17 -2.51 -11.03
N THR A 268 -11.00 -2.07 -11.97
CA THR A 268 -10.74 -0.91 -12.83
C THR A 268 -11.88 0.11 -12.73
N PHE A 269 -11.60 1.35 -13.12
CA PHE A 269 -12.61 2.39 -13.31
C PHE A 269 -12.26 3.23 -14.55
N SER A 270 -13.22 3.97 -15.09
CA SER A 270 -13.04 4.74 -16.33
C SER A 270 -13.22 6.23 -16.08
N VAL A 271 -12.27 7.04 -16.56
CA VAL A 271 -12.37 8.50 -16.54
C VAL A 271 -12.84 8.97 -17.92
N SER A 272 -13.98 9.64 -17.97
CA SER A 272 -14.58 10.13 -19.21
C SER A 272 -13.69 11.18 -19.88
N GLY A 273 -13.45 11.01 -21.19
CA GLY A 273 -12.57 11.86 -21.98
C GLY A 273 -11.07 11.55 -21.83
N ASP A 274 -10.73 10.48 -21.11
CA ASP A 274 -9.37 10.02 -20.88
C ASP A 274 -9.21 8.51 -21.15
N SER A 275 -9.19 7.67 -20.11
CA SER A 275 -8.97 6.23 -20.25
C SER A 275 -9.55 5.39 -19.11
N GLU A 276 -9.39 4.07 -19.23
CA GLU A 276 -9.50 3.14 -18.10
C GLU A 276 -8.27 3.23 -17.19
N TYR A 277 -8.50 3.04 -15.90
CA TYR A 277 -7.50 3.04 -14.84
C TYR A 277 -7.63 1.74 -14.04
N SER A 278 -6.52 1.06 -13.78
CA SER A 278 -6.49 -0.06 -12.85
C SER A 278 -6.09 0.40 -11.45
N ARG A 279 -6.75 -0.16 -10.43
CA ARG A 279 -6.47 0.17 -9.04
C ARG A 279 -5.21 -0.55 -8.58
N LYS A 280 -4.38 0.17 -7.82
CA LYS A 280 -3.14 -0.34 -7.23
C LYS A 280 -2.99 0.16 -5.80
N ILE A 281 -2.14 -0.49 -5.04
CA ILE A 281 -1.72 0.00 -3.73
C ILE A 281 -0.20 -0.10 -3.57
N TRP A 282 0.35 0.85 -2.82
CA TRP A 282 1.75 0.87 -2.42
C TRP A 282 1.85 0.69 -0.92
N VAL A 283 2.48 -0.40 -0.48
CA VAL A 283 2.72 -0.68 0.93
C VAL A 283 4.11 -0.20 1.28
N HIS A 284 4.19 0.79 2.17
CA HIS A 284 5.45 1.26 2.74
C HIS A 284 5.64 0.61 4.10
N TYR A 285 6.69 -0.20 4.23
CA TYR A 285 7.03 -0.93 5.43
C TYR A 285 8.39 -0.46 5.99
N PRO A 286 8.39 0.31 7.08
CA PRO A 286 9.60 0.71 7.78
C PRO A 286 10.24 -0.48 8.52
N VAL A 287 11.41 -0.91 8.08
CA VAL A 287 12.09 -2.08 8.69
C VAL A 287 12.54 -1.81 10.13
N ASP A 288 12.70 -0.54 10.48
CA ASP A 288 13.11 -0.05 11.81
C ASP A 288 11.94 0.20 12.77
N GLY A 289 10.70 0.17 12.26
CA GLY A 289 9.49 0.52 13.02
C GLY A 289 9.44 1.95 13.57
N VAL A 290 10.29 2.88 13.09
CA VAL A 290 10.27 4.29 13.54
C VAL A 290 8.95 4.99 13.19
N SER A 291 8.40 4.63 12.04
CA SER A 291 7.07 5.00 11.56
C SER A 291 6.19 3.76 11.47
N MET A 292 4.87 3.94 11.50
CA MET A 292 3.94 2.83 11.23
C MET A 292 4.03 2.45 9.74
N PRO A 293 3.93 1.16 9.40
CA PRO A 293 3.65 0.77 8.03
C PRO A 293 2.36 1.40 7.55
N CYS A 294 2.26 1.63 6.24
CA CYS A 294 1.08 2.26 5.66
C CYS A 294 0.86 1.79 4.23
N VAL A 295 -0.40 1.91 3.80
CA VAL A 295 -0.84 1.66 2.43
C VAL A 295 -1.20 3.00 1.81
N TYR A 296 -0.68 3.26 0.62
CA TYR A 296 -1.10 4.37 -0.23
C TYR A 296 -1.91 3.87 -1.40
N LEU A 297 -2.97 4.60 -1.76
CA LEU A 297 -3.71 4.32 -2.98
C LEU A 297 -2.93 4.79 -4.20
N SER A 298 -3.00 4.00 -5.26
CA SER A 298 -2.36 4.27 -6.53
C SER A 298 -3.24 3.81 -7.68
N VAL A 299 -3.02 4.38 -8.86
CA VAL A 299 -3.75 4.00 -10.07
C VAL A 299 -2.78 3.87 -11.22
N LEU A 300 -3.07 2.97 -12.14
CA LEU A 300 -2.33 2.81 -13.39
C LEU A 300 -3.25 3.11 -14.57
N ARG A 301 -2.90 4.17 -15.30
CA ARG A 301 -3.62 4.58 -16.50
C ARG A 301 -3.33 3.59 -17.64
N GLN A 302 -4.35 2.94 -18.18
CA GLN A 302 -4.17 1.81 -19.11
C GLN A 302 -3.67 2.24 -20.50
N VAL A 303 -4.06 3.42 -20.98
CA VAL A 303 -3.71 3.87 -22.33
C VAL A 303 -2.21 4.12 -22.50
N CYS A 304 -1.53 4.50 -21.41
CA CYS A 304 -0.11 4.87 -21.44
C CYS A 304 0.77 4.11 -20.46
N SER A 305 0.18 3.18 -19.71
CA SER A 305 0.87 2.39 -18.70
C SER A 305 1.69 3.24 -17.71
N ASN A 306 1.31 4.50 -17.50
CA ASN A 306 1.90 5.39 -16.51
C ASN A 306 1.11 5.33 -15.20
N GLY A 307 1.83 5.11 -14.11
CA GLY A 307 1.28 4.96 -12.78
C GLY A 307 1.36 6.26 -12.00
N MET A 308 0.35 6.52 -11.17
CA MET A 308 0.36 7.61 -10.22
C MET A 308 0.16 7.06 -8.81
N VAL A 309 1.05 7.46 -7.89
CA VAL A 309 0.96 7.06 -6.48
C VAL A 309 0.57 8.29 -5.67
N ALA A 310 -0.58 8.23 -5.00
CA ALA A 310 -1.07 9.34 -4.20
C ALA A 310 -0.40 9.32 -2.81
N LEU A 311 0.90 9.67 -2.76
CA LEU A 311 1.73 9.66 -1.54
C LEU A 311 1.40 10.82 -0.58
N VAL A 312 0.14 10.89 -0.12
CA VAL A 312 -0.35 11.92 0.81
C VAL A 312 -1.30 11.36 1.85
N PRO A 313 -1.47 12.05 3.01
CA PRO A 313 -2.32 11.56 4.09
C PRO A 313 -3.77 11.26 3.70
N GLY A 314 -4.35 12.00 2.75
CA GLY A 314 -5.73 11.80 2.30
C GLY A 314 -5.99 10.45 1.61
N PHE A 315 -4.93 9.81 1.11
CA PHE A 315 -4.99 8.51 0.42
C PHE A 315 -4.11 7.46 1.12
N ARG A 316 -3.86 7.65 2.42
CA ARG A 316 -3.02 6.81 3.25
C ARG A 316 -3.84 6.09 4.30
N THR A 317 -3.56 4.81 4.50
CA THR A 317 -4.06 4.02 5.63
C THR A 317 -2.88 3.49 6.44
N ASP A 318 -2.80 3.85 7.71
CA ASP A 318 -1.78 3.30 8.61
C ASP A 318 -2.15 1.87 9.03
N ILE A 319 -1.14 1.00 9.10
CA ILE A 319 -1.27 -0.39 9.53
C ILE A 319 -0.66 -0.55 10.92
N GLU A 320 -1.48 -0.97 11.87
CA GLU A 320 -1.00 -1.37 13.19
C GLU A 320 -0.47 -2.80 13.15
N ILE A 321 0.78 -2.99 13.56
CA ILE A 321 1.40 -4.31 13.67
C ILE A 321 1.44 -4.71 15.15
N ASN A 322 0.66 -5.75 15.46
CA ASN A 322 0.49 -6.25 16.82
C ASN A 322 1.10 -7.66 17.02
N ASP A 323 1.64 -8.26 15.96
CA ASP A 323 2.28 -9.57 15.97
C ASP A 323 3.70 -9.54 15.39
N GLU A 324 4.44 -10.62 15.64
CA GLU A 324 5.78 -10.87 15.08
C GLU A 324 5.76 -11.98 14.02
N SER A 325 4.59 -12.57 13.73
CA SER A 325 4.44 -13.70 12.80
C SER A 325 4.12 -13.27 11.37
N GLY A 326 3.67 -12.03 11.16
CA GLY A 326 3.29 -11.50 9.85
C GLY A 326 1.90 -11.95 9.40
N THR A 327 1.19 -12.75 10.20
CA THR A 327 -0.14 -13.25 9.87
C THR A 327 -1.17 -12.12 9.82
N HIS A 328 -1.11 -11.18 10.77
CA HIS A 328 -1.97 -10.00 10.75
C HIS A 328 -1.73 -9.15 9.50
N LEU A 329 -0.45 -8.88 9.16
CA LEU A 329 -0.09 -8.11 7.97
C LEU A 329 -0.59 -8.79 6.69
N SER A 330 -0.38 -10.11 6.56
CA SER A 330 -0.85 -10.89 5.41
C SER A 330 -2.38 -10.83 5.25
N ARG A 331 -3.13 -11.03 6.35
CA ARG A 331 -4.60 -10.94 6.33
C ARG A 331 -5.07 -9.55 5.95
N LEU A 332 -4.50 -8.51 6.55
CA LEU A 332 -4.87 -7.12 6.27
C LEU A 332 -4.65 -6.78 4.81
N LEU A 333 -3.52 -7.18 4.21
CA LEU A 333 -3.26 -6.93 2.80
C LEU A 333 -4.21 -7.70 1.88
N ARG A 334 -4.58 -8.94 2.23
CA ARG A 334 -5.55 -9.73 1.46
C ARG A 334 -6.93 -9.12 1.46
N SER A 335 -7.39 -8.61 2.60
CA SER A 335 -8.71 -7.98 2.74
C SER A 335 -8.68 -6.46 2.56
N TYR A 336 -7.54 -5.86 2.15
CA TYR A 336 -7.45 -4.42 2.00
C TYR A 336 -8.35 -3.97 0.85
N ASN A 337 -9.41 -3.23 1.20
CA ASN A 337 -10.24 -2.51 0.26
C ASN A 337 -10.49 -1.09 0.80
N ASN A 338 -10.32 -0.09 -0.06
CA ASN A 338 -10.59 1.31 0.24
C ASN A 338 -11.42 1.95 -0.88
N GLU A 339 -12.64 1.44 -1.09
CA GLU A 339 -13.57 1.94 -2.10
C GLU A 339 -13.77 3.46 -2.04
N ASN A 340 -14.00 4.00 -0.84
CA ASN A 340 -14.24 5.43 -0.67
C ASN A 340 -13.04 6.27 -1.15
N GLY A 341 -11.81 5.81 -0.87
CA GLY A 341 -10.60 6.48 -1.32
C GLY A 341 -10.40 6.37 -2.84
N PHE A 342 -10.75 5.23 -3.44
CA PHE A 342 -10.72 5.08 -4.91
C PHE A 342 -11.81 5.90 -5.61
N MET A 343 -13.02 5.95 -5.07
CA MET A 343 -14.08 6.85 -5.57
C MET A 343 -13.65 8.32 -5.48
N ALA A 344 -12.98 8.71 -4.40
CA ALA A 344 -12.41 10.05 -4.28
C ALA A 344 -11.33 10.29 -5.35
N LEU A 345 -10.39 9.35 -5.56
CA LEU A 345 -9.39 9.46 -6.63
C LEU A 345 -10.02 9.57 -8.02
N GLU A 346 -11.00 8.73 -8.33
CA GLU A 346 -11.75 8.76 -9.59
C GLU A 346 -12.42 10.11 -9.80
N SER A 347 -13.13 10.62 -8.79
CA SER A 347 -13.78 11.92 -8.85
C SER A 347 -12.78 13.06 -9.08
N ARG A 348 -11.62 13.04 -8.40
CA ARG A 348 -10.58 14.06 -8.56
C ARG A 348 -9.91 13.99 -9.93
N LEU A 349 -9.64 12.79 -10.46
CA LEU A 349 -9.12 12.60 -11.83
C LEU A 349 -10.11 13.09 -12.89
N GLN A 350 -11.40 12.77 -12.72
CA GLN A 350 -12.44 13.27 -13.61
C GLN A 350 -12.53 14.79 -13.58
N THR A 351 -12.35 15.40 -12.41
CA THR A 351 -12.32 16.85 -12.23
C THR A 351 -11.06 17.46 -12.85
N ALA A 352 -9.91 16.80 -12.72
CA ALA A 352 -8.64 17.24 -13.30
C ALA A 352 -8.71 17.27 -14.83
N GLN A 353 -9.39 16.29 -15.45
CA GLN A 353 -9.58 16.24 -16.90
C GLN A 353 -10.39 17.44 -17.41
N ASN A 354 -11.39 17.86 -16.62
CA ASN A 354 -12.30 18.93 -16.98
C ASN A 354 -11.83 20.32 -16.54
N THR A 355 -10.74 20.44 -15.80
CA THR A 355 -10.26 21.70 -15.24
C THR A 355 -9.00 22.17 -15.96
N MET A 356 -8.99 23.43 -16.41
CA MET A 356 -7.78 24.06 -16.95
C MET A 356 -6.77 24.26 -15.83
N ALA A 357 -5.50 23.97 -16.08
CA ALA A 357 -4.45 24.22 -15.09
C ALA A 357 -4.19 25.72 -14.91
N SER A 358 -3.74 26.12 -13.73
CA SER A 358 -3.32 27.49 -13.43
C SER A 358 -1.82 27.69 -13.68
N VAL A 359 -1.40 28.96 -13.81
CA VAL A 359 0.03 29.34 -13.80
C VAL A 359 0.72 28.88 -12.50
N ASN A 360 0.00 28.86 -11.37
CA ASN A 360 0.56 28.44 -10.09
C ASN A 360 0.81 26.92 -10.05
N GLU A 361 -0.10 26.12 -10.60
CA GLU A 361 0.05 24.66 -10.69
C GLU A 361 1.17 24.27 -11.65
N LEU A 362 1.27 24.93 -12.81
CA LEU A 362 2.38 24.75 -13.74
C LEU A 362 3.74 25.00 -13.06
N LEU A 363 3.86 26.13 -12.33
CA LEU A 363 5.09 26.50 -11.63
C LEU A 363 5.49 25.50 -10.55
N LYS A 364 4.54 24.80 -9.91
CA LYS A 364 4.88 23.73 -8.96
C LYS A 364 5.67 22.63 -9.66
N PHE A 365 5.28 22.24 -10.87
CA PHE A 365 5.97 21.22 -11.64
C PHE A 365 7.30 21.72 -12.25
N GLU A 366 7.37 22.96 -12.75
CA GLU A 366 8.64 23.54 -13.21
C GLU A 366 9.71 23.55 -12.09
N ASN A 367 9.32 23.89 -10.87
CA ASN A 367 10.21 23.87 -9.71
C ASN A 367 10.64 22.43 -9.35
N LEU A 368 9.76 21.44 -9.49
CA LEU A 368 10.12 20.03 -9.30
C LEU A 368 11.12 19.56 -10.35
N LEU A 369 10.91 19.87 -11.62
CA LEU A 369 11.86 19.56 -12.69
C LEU A 369 13.24 20.16 -12.38
N THR A 370 13.28 21.43 -11.96
CA THR A 370 14.53 22.12 -11.63
C THR A 370 15.27 21.51 -10.44
N THR A 371 14.53 21.03 -9.43
CA THR A 371 15.14 20.57 -8.17
C THR A 371 15.45 19.08 -8.17
N GLN A 372 14.74 18.28 -8.97
CA GLN A 372 14.85 16.82 -8.92
C GLN A 372 15.57 16.21 -10.12
N ILE A 373 15.80 16.96 -11.21
CA ILE A 373 16.54 16.46 -12.36
C ILE A 373 18.00 16.91 -12.25
N SER A 374 18.92 15.95 -12.18
CA SER A 374 20.35 16.23 -12.01
C SER A 374 21.02 16.74 -13.28
N ASP A 375 20.55 16.30 -14.45
CA ASP A 375 21.09 16.74 -15.74
C ASP A 375 20.42 18.03 -16.21
N GLN A 376 21.23 19.08 -16.35
CA GLN A 376 20.74 20.41 -16.68
C GLN A 376 20.16 20.47 -18.10
N ALA A 377 20.71 19.68 -19.04
CA ALA A 377 20.20 19.63 -20.42
C ALA A 377 18.81 18.97 -20.49
N SER A 378 18.65 17.82 -19.82
CA SER A 378 17.37 17.13 -19.70
C SER A 378 16.33 17.99 -18.97
N ALA A 379 16.73 18.68 -17.89
CA ALA A 379 15.85 19.60 -17.17
C ALA A 379 15.31 20.72 -18.09
N SER A 380 16.19 21.36 -18.87
CA SER A 380 15.76 22.41 -19.81
C SER A 380 14.87 21.90 -20.95
N GLN A 381 15.15 20.70 -21.47
CA GLN A 381 14.29 20.08 -22.50
C GLN A 381 12.89 19.78 -21.95
N LEU A 382 12.81 19.19 -20.75
CA LEU A 382 11.54 18.89 -20.09
C LEU A 382 10.76 20.15 -19.72
N GLN A 383 11.44 21.22 -19.29
CA GLN A 383 10.81 22.54 -19.10
C GLN A 383 10.22 23.08 -20.40
N THR A 384 10.98 23.02 -21.50
CA THR A 384 10.49 23.47 -22.82
C THR A 384 9.24 22.71 -23.23
N ARG A 385 9.19 21.38 -23.04
CA ARG A 385 7.99 20.58 -23.33
C ARG A 385 6.81 20.93 -22.44
N LEU A 386 7.06 21.15 -21.15
CA LEU A 386 6.05 21.57 -20.19
C LEU A 386 5.45 22.93 -20.58
N GLU A 387 6.29 23.88 -21.01
CA GLU A 387 5.89 25.20 -21.52
C GLU A 387 5.11 25.11 -22.84
N GLU A 388 5.57 24.29 -23.79
CA GLU A 388 4.87 24.00 -25.05
C GLU A 388 3.46 23.43 -24.80
N MET A 389 3.35 22.47 -23.88
CA MET A 389 2.08 21.88 -23.46
C MET A 389 1.17 22.92 -22.79
N ALA A 390 1.73 23.80 -21.96
CA ALA A 390 1.02 24.90 -21.33
C ALA A 390 0.63 26.03 -22.31
N GLY A 391 1.12 25.99 -23.55
CA GLY A 391 0.84 26.97 -24.60
C GLY A 391 1.52 28.32 -24.37
N ASP A 392 2.80 28.30 -23.99
CA ASP A 392 3.67 29.48 -23.77
C ASP A 392 3.00 30.58 -22.92
N PRO A 393 2.82 30.32 -21.61
CA PRO A 393 2.16 31.26 -20.71
C PRO A 393 2.93 32.58 -20.54
N CYS A 394 4.26 32.59 -20.74
CA CYS A 394 5.06 33.81 -20.70
C CYS A 394 4.68 34.76 -21.84
N ALA A 395 4.56 34.25 -23.07
CA ALA A 395 4.06 35.03 -24.20
C ALA A 395 2.61 35.46 -23.98
N ARG A 396 1.74 34.56 -23.50
CA ARG A 396 0.32 34.84 -23.26
C ARG A 396 0.07 35.98 -22.28
N TYR A 397 0.92 36.10 -21.25
CA TYR A 397 0.78 37.12 -20.20
C TYR A 397 1.81 38.25 -20.31
N GLU A 398 2.53 38.34 -21.44
CA GLU A 398 3.51 39.39 -21.73
C GLU A 398 4.54 39.57 -20.60
N THR A 399 5.02 38.46 -20.04
CA THR A 399 6.02 38.44 -18.97
C THR A 399 7.26 37.66 -19.38
N THR A 400 8.42 38.07 -18.87
CA THR A 400 9.69 37.35 -19.07
C THR A 400 9.82 36.11 -18.18
N SER A 401 9.03 36.03 -17.10
CA SER A 401 8.97 34.88 -16.21
C SER A 401 7.64 34.85 -15.49
N LEU A 402 7.06 33.67 -15.33
CA LEU A 402 5.84 33.46 -14.53
C LEU A 402 6.06 33.83 -13.05
N ASN A 403 7.31 33.82 -12.57
CA ASN A 403 7.66 34.27 -11.23
C ASN A 403 7.47 35.79 -11.02
N ASN A 404 7.37 36.59 -12.08
CA ASN A 404 7.10 38.02 -11.97
C ASN A 404 5.62 38.31 -11.69
N ILE A 405 4.73 37.35 -11.93
CA ILE A 405 3.31 37.46 -11.62
C ILE A 405 3.14 37.29 -10.10
N ALA A 406 2.30 38.09 -9.45
CA ALA A 406 2.05 37.97 -8.01
C ALA A 406 1.40 36.60 -7.67
N PRO A 407 1.79 35.90 -6.58
CA PRO A 407 1.29 34.56 -6.26
C PRO A 407 -0.23 34.42 -6.29
N LYS A 408 -0.96 35.39 -5.70
CA LYS A 408 -2.44 35.40 -5.71
C LYS A 408 -3.05 35.47 -7.10
N LYS A 409 -2.36 36.10 -8.06
CA LYS A 409 -2.82 36.19 -9.45
C LYS A 409 -2.52 34.90 -10.21
N ARG A 410 -1.42 34.20 -9.90
CA ARG A 410 -1.03 32.96 -10.60
C ARG A 410 -2.11 31.88 -10.51
N SER A 411 -2.76 31.74 -9.36
CA SER A 411 -3.89 30.79 -9.17
C SER A 411 -5.14 31.16 -9.98
N LEU A 412 -5.27 32.39 -10.49
CA LEU A 412 -6.45 32.84 -11.24
C LEU A 412 -6.22 32.88 -12.76
N LEU A 413 -5.03 32.50 -13.22
CA LEU A 413 -4.60 32.63 -14.60
C LEU A 413 -4.51 31.25 -15.27
N PRO A 414 -5.37 30.93 -16.26
CA PRO A 414 -5.37 29.63 -16.93
C PRO A 414 -4.24 29.48 -17.94
N VAL A 415 -3.56 28.33 -17.94
CA VAL A 415 -2.67 27.94 -19.04
C VAL A 415 -3.48 27.26 -20.15
N SER A 416 -2.85 26.63 -21.14
CA SER A 416 -3.54 26.00 -22.28
C SER A 416 -3.78 24.49 -22.13
N CYS A 417 -3.21 23.88 -21.09
CA CYS A 417 -3.42 22.48 -20.75
C CYS A 417 -4.37 22.30 -19.56
N SER A 418 -4.88 21.09 -19.40
CA SER A 418 -5.65 20.69 -18.21
C SER A 418 -4.76 20.32 -17.04
N VAL A 419 -5.35 20.24 -15.85
CA VAL A 419 -4.67 19.67 -14.69
C VAL A 419 -4.28 18.21 -14.95
N ASN A 420 -5.14 17.44 -15.65
CA ASN A 420 -4.81 16.06 -16.00
C ASN A 420 -3.60 15.95 -16.94
N ASP A 421 -3.40 16.88 -17.87
CA ASP A 421 -2.20 16.89 -18.72
C ASP A 421 -0.92 17.08 -17.89
N LEU A 422 -0.97 17.92 -16.85
CA LEU A 422 0.16 18.05 -15.90
C LEU A 422 0.41 16.74 -15.13
N PHE A 423 -0.66 16.06 -14.71
CA PHE A 423 -0.56 14.76 -14.05
C PHE A 423 0.00 13.68 -14.96
N ASN A 424 -0.46 13.63 -16.21
CA ASN A 424 0.03 12.70 -17.22
C ASN A 424 1.51 12.95 -17.50
N PHE A 425 1.92 14.20 -17.72
CA PHE A 425 3.32 14.56 -17.92
C PHE A 425 4.21 14.08 -16.78
N CYS A 426 3.79 14.32 -15.53
CA CYS A 426 4.59 13.95 -14.36
C CYS A 426 4.59 12.43 -14.10
N SER A 427 3.44 11.76 -14.24
CA SER A 427 3.33 10.31 -14.03
C SER A 427 4.08 9.53 -15.12
N GLU A 428 4.12 10.04 -16.34
CA GLU A 428 4.96 9.51 -17.43
C GLU A 428 6.44 9.64 -17.09
N LEU A 429 6.87 10.82 -16.62
CA LEU A 429 8.24 11.04 -16.15
C LEU A 429 8.61 10.06 -15.02
N THR A 430 7.75 9.87 -14.01
CA THR A 430 8.03 8.96 -12.89
C THR A 430 7.93 7.47 -13.24
N THR A 431 7.27 7.09 -14.34
CA THR A 431 7.10 5.69 -14.73
C THR A 431 8.10 5.24 -15.79
N HIS A 432 8.27 6.03 -16.85
CA HIS A 432 9.07 5.66 -18.03
C HIS A 432 10.46 6.31 -18.04
N HIS A 433 10.66 7.35 -17.23
CA HIS A 433 11.90 8.12 -17.16
C HIS A 433 12.41 8.30 -15.72
N GLU A 434 12.13 7.32 -14.84
CA GLU A 434 12.54 7.35 -13.41
C GLU A 434 14.05 7.55 -13.24
N ASN A 435 14.85 7.10 -14.22
CA ASN A 435 16.30 7.21 -14.27
C ASN A 435 16.83 8.66 -14.35
N LEU A 436 16.00 9.61 -14.80
CA LEU A 436 16.36 11.03 -14.85
C LEU A 436 16.08 11.76 -13.53
N ILE A 437 15.32 11.14 -12.64
CA ILE A 437 14.78 11.75 -11.44
C ILE A 437 15.60 11.33 -10.22
N SER A 438 16.05 12.32 -9.44
CA SER A 438 16.81 12.10 -8.21
C SER A 438 15.92 11.58 -7.08
N ARG A 439 14.66 12.03 -7.00
CA ARG A 439 13.66 11.59 -6.02
C ARG A 439 12.27 11.48 -6.64
N VAL A 440 11.89 10.26 -7.02
CA VAL A 440 10.57 9.95 -7.58
C VAL A 440 9.44 10.31 -6.60
N ASP A 441 9.63 10.05 -5.30
CA ASP A 441 8.66 10.35 -4.25
C ASP A 441 8.25 11.82 -4.18
N ALA A 442 9.15 12.75 -4.56
CA ALA A 442 8.86 14.17 -4.55
C ALA A 442 7.77 14.54 -5.58
N PHE A 443 7.80 13.90 -6.75
CA PHE A 443 6.77 14.05 -7.77
C PHE A 443 5.46 13.40 -7.33
N ASN A 444 5.52 12.15 -6.86
CA ASN A 444 4.33 11.43 -6.38
C ASN A 444 3.63 12.15 -5.22
N ALA A 445 4.39 12.70 -4.27
CA ALA A 445 3.83 13.51 -3.18
C ALA A 445 3.19 14.81 -3.68
N ALA A 446 3.77 15.48 -4.68
CA ALA A 446 3.20 16.67 -5.28
C ALA A 446 1.90 16.37 -6.04
N LEU A 447 1.87 15.28 -6.82
CA LEU A 447 0.68 14.79 -7.52
C LEU A 447 -0.43 14.44 -6.54
N GLY A 448 -0.12 13.62 -5.52
CA GLY A 448 -1.07 13.28 -4.46
C GLY A 448 -1.60 14.52 -3.74
N GLY A 449 -0.73 15.50 -3.46
CA GLY A 449 -1.10 16.74 -2.79
C GLY A 449 -2.07 17.58 -3.59
N MET A 450 -1.89 17.65 -4.91
CA MET A 450 -2.82 18.33 -5.81
C MET A 450 -4.14 17.58 -5.93
N LEU A 451 -4.13 16.25 -6.03
CA LEU A 451 -5.38 15.46 -6.09
C LEU A 451 -6.22 15.60 -4.84
N ALA A 452 -5.58 15.65 -3.67
CA ALA A 452 -6.28 15.71 -2.39
C ALA A 452 -6.95 17.06 -2.09
N GLN A 453 -6.75 18.09 -2.93
CA GLN A 453 -7.25 19.45 -2.73
C GLN A 453 -8.00 19.92 -3.99
N GLU A 454 -8.82 20.95 -3.84
CA GLU A 454 -9.45 21.66 -4.97
C GLU A 454 -8.38 22.26 -5.88
N PHE A 455 -8.61 22.20 -7.20
CA PHE A 455 -7.72 22.81 -8.18
C PHE A 455 -7.94 24.32 -8.24
N ASP A 456 -6.90 25.08 -8.59
CA ASP A 456 -6.93 26.54 -8.54
C ASP A 456 -8.07 27.16 -9.38
N LEU A 457 -8.44 26.52 -10.50
CA LEU A 457 -9.46 26.98 -11.44
C LEU A 457 -10.66 26.02 -11.56
N GLU A 458 -10.84 25.16 -10.57
CA GLU A 458 -11.97 24.23 -10.48
C GLU A 458 -13.30 24.99 -10.60
N GLU A 459 -14.23 24.45 -11.40
CA GLU A 459 -15.53 25.08 -11.74
C GLU A 459 -15.46 26.45 -12.45
N MET A 460 -14.29 27.07 -12.61
CA MET A 460 -14.13 28.38 -13.25
C MET A 460 -13.80 28.26 -14.74
N TYR A 461 -12.86 27.37 -15.08
CA TYR A 461 -12.38 27.20 -16.46
C TYR A 461 -12.39 25.72 -16.84
N HIS A 462 -13.27 25.39 -17.79
CA HIS A 462 -13.42 24.03 -18.27
C HIS A 462 -12.50 23.72 -19.44
N ASN A 463 -11.75 22.64 -19.34
CA ASN A 463 -11.09 22.02 -20.49
C ASN A 463 -12.12 21.23 -21.31
N ARG A 464 -12.01 21.30 -22.64
CA ARG A 464 -12.86 20.55 -23.58
C ARG A 464 -12.07 19.62 -24.49
N GLN A 465 -10.75 19.58 -24.33
CA GLN A 465 -9.90 18.69 -25.12
C GLN A 465 -9.79 17.33 -24.41
N PRO A 466 -9.83 16.21 -25.16
CA PRO A 466 -9.56 14.90 -24.59
C PRO A 466 -8.11 14.81 -24.12
N ALA A 467 -7.86 13.93 -23.15
CA ALA A 467 -6.51 13.67 -22.66
C ALA A 467 -5.61 13.17 -23.80
N ARG A 468 -4.36 13.62 -23.82
CA ARG A 468 -3.36 13.03 -24.72
C ARG A 468 -2.85 11.71 -24.14
N ALA A 469 -2.38 10.84 -25.03
CA ALA A 469 -1.78 9.57 -24.62
C ALA A 469 -0.48 9.85 -23.87
N PHE A 470 0.59 10.19 -24.59
CA PHE A 470 1.89 10.49 -24.02
C PHE A 470 2.36 11.89 -24.41
N HIS A 471 3.13 12.51 -23.51
CA HIS A 471 3.69 13.84 -23.69
C HIS A 471 5.21 13.80 -23.98
N LEU A 472 5.88 12.67 -23.75
CA LEU A 472 7.34 12.53 -23.88
C LEU A 472 7.78 11.46 -24.90
N ASP A 473 6.87 10.78 -25.59
CA ASP A 473 7.14 9.69 -26.56
C ASP A 473 8.22 9.99 -27.61
N ASP A 474 8.29 11.22 -28.12
CA ASP A 474 9.22 11.63 -29.18
C ASP A 474 10.59 12.10 -28.62
N MET A 475 10.81 12.00 -27.32
CA MET A 475 12.08 12.39 -26.72
C MET A 475 13.06 11.22 -26.74
N ASP A 476 13.99 11.28 -27.70
CA ASP A 476 15.29 10.60 -27.62
C ASP A 476 16.11 11.22 -26.46
N LEU A 477 15.71 10.93 -25.22
CA LEU A 477 16.52 11.13 -24.01
C LEU A 477 17.63 10.09 -23.97
N THR A 478 18.32 9.86 -25.09
CA THR A 478 19.30 8.80 -25.25
C THR A 478 20.73 9.31 -25.02
N GLU A 479 21.45 8.58 -24.16
CA GLU A 479 22.91 8.40 -24.16
C GLU A 479 23.85 9.48 -23.61
N ASN A 480 23.59 10.06 -22.44
CA ASN A 480 24.70 10.64 -21.63
C ASN A 480 25.03 9.88 -20.33
N ILE A 481 24.21 8.93 -19.91
CA ILE A 481 24.44 8.18 -18.65
C ILE A 481 25.53 7.09 -18.81
N MET A 482 25.73 6.54 -20.01
CA MET A 482 26.71 5.45 -20.23
C MET A 482 28.14 5.91 -20.61
N ARG A 483 28.34 7.14 -21.11
CA ARG A 483 29.70 7.61 -21.47
C ARG A 483 30.48 8.23 -20.30
N GLY A 484 29.80 8.78 -19.28
CA GLY A 484 30.47 9.26 -18.06
C GLY A 484 30.99 8.15 -17.15
N SER A 485 30.29 7.00 -17.13
CA SER A 485 30.59 5.88 -16.24
C SER A 485 31.64 4.92 -16.82
N ALA A 486 31.69 4.77 -18.14
CA ALA A 486 32.70 3.95 -18.82
C ALA A 486 34.08 4.64 -18.89
N VAL A 487 34.12 5.97 -19.06
CA VAL A 487 35.39 6.73 -19.11
C VAL A 487 36.05 6.85 -17.72
N ARG A 488 35.26 6.83 -16.63
CA ARG A 488 35.81 6.80 -15.25
C ARG A 488 36.29 5.42 -14.78
N ARG A 489 35.89 4.33 -15.44
CA ARG A 489 36.36 2.97 -15.11
C ARG A 489 37.55 2.50 -15.94
N HIS A 490 38.03 3.27 -16.92
CA HIS A 490 39.21 2.91 -17.73
C HIS A 490 40.42 3.82 -17.52
N ASN A 491 40.30 4.91 -16.76
CA ASN A 491 41.43 5.83 -16.49
C ASN A 491 42.12 5.64 -15.13
N THR A 492 41.83 4.56 -14.38
CA THR A 492 42.49 4.25 -13.10
C THR A 492 43.38 2.99 -13.12
N VAL A 493 43.65 2.41 -14.29
CA VAL A 493 44.53 1.23 -14.43
C VAL A 493 45.78 1.48 -15.30
N PHE A 494 45.95 2.68 -15.85
CA PHE A 494 47.22 3.07 -16.49
C PHE A 494 47.66 4.45 -16.03
N GLN A 495 48.21 4.51 -14.81
CA GLN A 495 49.41 5.30 -14.51
C GLN A 495 49.94 4.87 -13.15
N ALA A 496 51.07 4.16 -13.21
CA ALA A 496 52.04 4.06 -12.13
C ALA A 496 52.70 5.42 -11.89
#